data_AF-A0A7S0AZR2-F1
#
_entry.id   AF-A0A7S0AZR2-F1
#
_cell.length_a   1.000
_cell.length_b   1.000
_cell.length_c   1.000
_cell.angle_alpha   90.00
_cell.angle_beta   90.00
_cell.angle_gamma   90.00
#
_symmetry.space_group_name_H-M   'P 1'
#
loop_
_entity.id
_entity.type
_entity.pdbx_description
1 polymer ?
#
loop_
_entity_poly.entity_id
_entity_poly.type
_entity_poly.pdbx_seq_one_letter_code
_entity_poly.pdbx_strand_id
1 'polypeptide(L)'
;QISKSDRMLILASDGVFEFLTNQQVVDICSGFDDPLEACKKVVNEAYKQWLHYEIRTDDITIIVLFLECDKEASAGDYKNTVELLSMAGKQGQKPMKNKDIEGERTSGER
;
A
#
# COMPACT_ATOMS: atom_id res chain seq x y z
N GLN A 1 -19.31 -8.02 9.97
CA GLN A 1 -18.71 -9.10 10.78
C GLN A 1 -17.45 -9.55 10.06
N ILE A 2 -16.31 -9.64 10.74
CA ILE A 2 -15.02 -10.06 10.16
C ILE A 2 -14.91 -11.59 10.23
N SER A 3 -14.32 -12.20 9.20
CA SER A 3 -14.16 -13.64 8.99
C SER A 3 -12.70 -14.03 8.76
N LYS A 4 -12.39 -15.34 8.77
CA LYS A 4 -11.03 -15.84 8.55
C LYS A 4 -10.49 -15.64 7.13
N SER A 5 -11.37 -15.32 6.17
CA SER A 5 -10.95 -15.01 4.79
C SER A 5 -10.57 -13.55 4.60
N ASP A 6 -10.82 -12.70 5.59
CA ASP A 6 -10.50 -11.27 5.49
C ASP A 6 -8.99 -11.08 5.71
N ARG A 7 -8.33 -10.50 4.71
CA ARG A 7 -6.86 -10.34 4.68
C ARG A 7 -6.41 -8.96 5.13
N MET A 8 -7.23 -7.94 4.91
CA MET A 8 -6.91 -6.58 5.25
C MET A 8 -8.17 -5.74 5.50
N LEU A 9 -8.02 -4.72 6.33
CA LEU A 9 -9.00 -3.65 6.53
C LEU A 9 -8.33 -2.32 6.20
N ILE A 10 -8.97 -1.54 5.35
CA ILE A 10 -8.49 -0.22 4.92
C ILE A 10 -9.53 0.81 5.31
N LEU A 11 -9.09 1.87 5.99
CA LEU A 11 -9.89 3.04 6.33
C LEU A 11 -9.15 4.26 5.77
N ALA A 12 -9.84 5.12 5.02
CA ALA A 12 -9.24 6.34 4.49
C ALA A 12 -10.27 7.46 4.36
N SER A 13 -9.79 8.70 4.32
CA SER A 13 -10.60 9.87 3.98
C SER A 13 -10.94 9.90 2.48
N ASP A 14 -11.89 10.75 2.12
CA ASP A 14 -12.18 11.14 0.73
C ASP A 14 -10.95 11.68 0.00
N GLY A 15 -10.03 12.34 0.71
CA GLY A 15 -8.71 12.69 0.19
C GLY A 15 -7.94 11.52 -0.48
N VAL A 16 -8.27 10.26 -0.19
CA VAL A 16 -7.79 9.09 -0.95
C VAL A 16 -8.79 8.68 -2.04
N PHE A 17 -10.05 8.50 -1.67
CA PHE A 17 -11.05 7.86 -2.53
C PHE A 17 -11.65 8.77 -3.62
N GLU A 18 -11.35 10.06 -3.60
CA GLU A 18 -11.77 10.99 -4.66
C GLU A 18 -11.15 10.63 -6.01
N PHE A 19 -9.89 10.17 -6.01
CA PHE A 19 -9.15 9.83 -7.23
C PHE A 19 -8.70 8.38 -7.31
N LEU A 20 -8.62 7.66 -6.18
CA LEU A 20 -8.27 6.24 -6.17
C LEU A 20 -9.51 5.39 -5.90
N THR A 21 -9.77 4.43 -6.77
CA THR A 21 -10.84 3.45 -6.55
C THR A 21 -10.47 2.47 -5.44
N ASN A 22 -11.48 1.90 -4.79
CA ASN A 22 -11.29 0.86 -3.76
C ASN A 22 -10.36 -0.27 -4.25
N GLN A 23 -10.51 -0.72 -5.50
CA GLN A 23 -9.69 -1.78 -6.06
C GLN A 23 -8.23 -1.36 -6.22
N GLN A 24 -7.97 -0.15 -6.73
CA GLN A 24 -6.60 0.37 -6.84
C GLN A 24 -5.92 0.45 -5.47
N VAL A 25 -6.63 0.91 -4.44
CA VAL A 25 -6.07 0.97 -3.08
C VAL A 25 -5.75 -0.44 -2.56
N VAL A 26 -6.65 -1.41 -2.75
CA VAL A 26 -6.41 -2.81 -2.36
C VAL A 26 -5.23 -3.42 -3.13
N ASP A 27 -5.13 -3.18 -4.43
CA ASP A 27 -4.06 -3.70 -5.28
C ASP A 27 -2.70 -3.12 -4.86
N ILE A 28 -2.65 -1.82 -4.58
CA ILE A 28 -1.46 -1.17 -4.03
C ILE A 28 -1.09 -1.82 -2.70
N CYS A 29 -2.01 -1.89 -1.74
CA CYS A 29 -1.74 -2.44 -0.41
C CYS A 29 -1.32 -3.91 -0.44
N SER A 30 -1.89 -4.71 -1.34
CA SER A 30 -1.55 -6.13 -1.51
C SER A 30 -0.14 -6.37 -2.06
N GLY A 31 0.50 -5.34 -2.61
CA GLY A 31 1.88 -5.39 -3.10
C GLY A 31 2.96 -5.19 -2.03
N PHE A 32 2.57 -4.95 -0.76
CA PHE A 32 3.50 -4.69 0.33
C PHE A 32 3.21 -5.60 1.53
N ASP A 33 4.26 -6.06 2.19
CA ASP A 33 4.17 -6.79 3.46
C ASP A 33 4.16 -5.82 4.66
N ASP A 34 4.72 -4.61 4.51
CA ASP A 34 4.71 -3.56 5.54
C ASP A 34 3.52 -2.60 5.34
N PRO A 35 2.58 -2.51 6.29
CA PRO A 35 1.44 -1.60 6.19
C PRO A 35 1.87 -0.12 6.12
N LEU A 36 3.00 0.27 6.71
CA LEU A 36 3.46 1.66 6.65
C LEU A 36 3.89 2.04 5.22
N GLU A 37 4.62 1.17 4.53
CA GLU A 37 5.01 1.40 3.15
C GLU A 37 3.79 1.37 2.21
N ALA A 38 2.82 0.48 2.47
CA ALA A 38 1.53 0.49 1.77
C ALA A 38 0.82 1.85 1.91
N CYS A 39 0.67 2.36 3.14
CA CYS A 39 0.08 3.67 3.42
C CYS A 39 0.82 4.79 2.68
N LYS A 40 2.16 4.85 2.77
CA LYS A 40 2.97 5.87 2.09
C LYS A 40 2.75 5.84 0.58
N LYS A 41 2.68 4.64 0.00
CA LYS A 41 2.45 4.47 -1.43
C LYS A 41 1.08 5.00 -1.84
N VAL A 42 0.01 4.65 -1.09
CA VAL A 42 -1.34 5.15 -1.37
C VAL A 42 -1.43 6.67 -1.24
N VAL A 43 -0.89 7.24 -0.16
CA VAL A 43 -0.88 8.71 0.05
C VAL A 43 -0.16 9.42 -1.09
N ASN A 44 0.99 8.90 -1.53
CA ASN A 44 1.74 9.49 -2.64
C ASN A 44 0.96 9.41 -3.96
N GLU A 45 0.33 8.28 -4.28
CA GLU A 45 -0.49 8.18 -5.49
C GLU A 45 -1.71 9.10 -5.44
N ALA A 46 -2.42 9.18 -4.31
CA ALA A 46 -3.53 10.12 -4.14
C ALA A 46 -3.05 11.57 -4.32
N TYR A 47 -1.95 11.95 -3.66
CA TYR A 47 -1.37 13.29 -3.76
C TYR A 47 -1.01 13.68 -5.20
N LYS A 48 -0.46 12.75 -5.99
CA LYS A 48 -0.17 13.00 -7.41
C LYS A 48 -1.44 13.29 -8.22
N GLN A 49 -2.52 12.57 -7.97
CA GLN A 49 -3.79 12.81 -8.66
C GLN A 49 -4.39 14.16 -8.28
N TRP A 50 -4.34 14.52 -6.99
CA TRP A 50 -4.73 15.84 -6.52
C TRP A 50 -3.97 16.95 -7.25
N LEU A 51 -2.64 16.85 -7.38
CA LEU A 51 -1.83 17.81 -8.13
C LEU A 51 -2.10 17.84 -9.64
N HIS A 52 -2.62 16.75 -10.19
CA HIS A 52 -2.89 16.64 -11.62
C HIS A 52 -4.25 17.23 -12.01
N TYR A 53 -5.29 16.97 -11.21
CA TYR A 53 -6.66 17.35 -11.54
C TYR A 53 -7.12 18.63 -10.85
N GLU A 54 -6.56 18.99 -9.70
CA GLU A 54 -7.01 20.12 -8.90
C GLU A 54 -5.88 21.07 -8.51
N ILE A 55 -6.23 22.33 -8.27
CA ILE A 55 -5.27 23.36 -7.84
C ILE A 55 -5.03 23.36 -6.32
N ARG A 56 -5.88 22.64 -5.57
CA ARG A 56 -5.81 22.55 -4.11
C ARG A 56 -6.00 21.10 -3.69
N THR A 57 -5.12 20.62 -2.80
CA THR A 57 -5.19 19.29 -2.21
C THR A 57 -6.04 19.30 -0.93
N ASP A 58 -6.72 18.19 -0.64
CA ASP A 58 -7.35 17.94 0.67
C ASP A 58 -6.40 17.17 1.62
N ASP A 59 -6.81 17.01 2.89
CA ASP A 59 -6.12 16.20 3.87
C ASP A 59 -6.24 14.70 3.53
N ILE A 60 -5.10 14.09 3.16
CA ILE A 60 -5.03 12.68 2.76
C ILE A 60 -4.65 11.82 3.96
N THR A 61 -5.61 11.04 4.47
CA THR A 61 -5.40 10.15 5.63
C THR A 61 -5.79 8.72 5.29
N ILE A 62 -4.95 7.76 5.67
CA ILE A 62 -5.20 6.33 5.52
C ILE A 62 -4.68 5.53 6.71
N ILE A 63 -5.41 4.46 7.05
CA ILE A 63 -5.06 3.44 8.02
C ILE A 63 -5.22 2.08 7.33
N VAL A 64 -4.15 1.29 7.30
CA VAL A 64 -4.15 -0.07 6.75
C VAL A 64 -3.85 -1.06 7.88
N LEU A 65 -4.70 -2.07 8.01
CA LEU A 65 -4.51 -3.18 8.92
C LEU A 65 -4.41 -4.48 8.12
N PHE A 66 -3.29 -5.20 8.25
CA PHE A 66 -3.18 -6.56 7.76
C PHE A 66 -3.66 -7.52 8.83
N LEU A 67 -4.57 -8.42 8.43
CA LEU A 67 -5.23 -9.36 9.31
C LEU A 67 -4.54 -10.71 9.18
N GLU A 68 -3.76 -11.06 10.18
CA GLU A 68 -3.17 -12.40 10.32
C GLU A 68 -4.10 -13.27 11.14
N CYS A 69 -4.49 -14.42 10.58
CA CYS A 69 -5.36 -15.38 11.25
C CYS A 69 -4.54 -16.61 11.60
N ASP A 70 -3.68 -16.47 12.62
CA ASP A 70 -2.92 -17.60 13.13
C ASP A 70 -3.83 -18.58 13.87
N LYS A 71 -3.64 -19.87 13.59
CA LYS A 71 -4.20 -20.92 14.42
C LYS A 71 -3.39 -20.91 15.72
N GLU A 72 -3.97 -20.32 16.76
CA GLU A 72 -3.42 -20.15 18.12
C GLU A 72 -2.42 -19.01 18.32
N ALA A 73 -2.89 -17.76 18.18
CA ALA A 73 -2.24 -16.64 18.88
C ALA A 73 -2.54 -16.76 20.39
N SER A 74 -1.56 -17.18 21.19
CA SER A 74 -1.67 -17.07 22.65
C SER A 74 -1.76 -15.59 23.02
N ALA A 75 -2.68 -15.22 23.92
CA ALA A 75 -3.08 -13.85 24.22
C ALA A 75 -2.00 -12.99 24.94
N GLY A 76 -0.71 -13.29 24.77
CA GLY A 76 0.40 -12.70 25.53
C GLY A 76 1.28 -11.67 24.80
N ASP A 77 1.30 -11.61 23.46
CA ASP A 77 2.42 -10.95 22.74
C ASP A 77 2.18 -9.53 22.19
N TYR A 78 1.00 -8.94 22.40
CA TYR A 78 0.65 -7.63 21.81
C TYR A 78 1.41 -6.43 22.40
N LYS A 79 2.12 -6.58 23.52
CA LYS A 79 2.98 -5.51 24.08
C LYS A 79 4.31 -5.38 23.34
N ASN A 80 4.82 -6.47 22.77
CA ASN A 80 6.08 -6.45 22.02
C ASN A 80 5.91 -5.91 20.59
N THR A 81 4.71 -6.03 19.99
CA THR A 81 4.49 -5.62 18.59
C THR A 81 4.63 -4.11 18.38
N VAL A 82 4.16 -3.28 19.33
CA VAL A 82 4.27 -1.82 19.23
C VAL A 82 5.73 -1.35 19.30
N GLU A 83 6.55 -2.04 20.13
CA GLU A 83 7.98 -1.76 20.26
C GLU A 83 8.75 -2.23 19.01
N LEU A 84 8.43 -3.41 18.47
CA LEU A 84 8.96 -3.90 17.20
C LEU A 84 8.59 -3.00 16.00
N LEU A 85 7.36 -2.49 15.95
CA LEU A 85 6.93 -1.53 14.92
C LEU A 85 7.71 -0.20 15.02
N SER A 86 8.05 0.25 16.23
CA SER A 86 8.89 1.43 16.42
C SER A 86 10.33 1.23 15.94
N MET A 87 10.82 -0.02 15.98
CA MET A 87 12.18 -0.40 15.59
C MET A 87 12.31 -0.77 14.10
N ALA A 88 11.23 -1.26 13.47
CA ALA A 88 11.21 -1.68 12.06
C ALA A 88 11.24 -0.51 11.06
N GLY A 89 11.01 0.74 11.50
CA GLY A 89 11.06 1.95 10.67
C GLY A 89 12.44 2.32 10.08
N LYS A 90 13.42 1.41 10.09
CA LYS A 90 14.76 1.60 9.52
C LYS A 90 15.24 0.42 8.67
N GLN A 91 14.48 -0.01 7.66
CA GLN A 91 15.10 -0.66 6.49
C GLN A 91 14.42 -0.21 5.21
N GLY A 92 15.06 0.71 4.49
CA GLY A 92 14.75 0.95 3.09
C GLY A 92 15.12 -0.30 2.28
N GLN A 93 14.13 -0.91 1.63
CA GLN A 93 14.36 -1.91 0.58
C GLN A 93 14.01 -1.33 -0.78
N LYS A 94 14.92 -1.59 -1.73
CA LYS A 94 14.91 -1.06 -3.09
C LYS A 94 13.66 -1.51 -3.87
N PRO A 95 13.12 -0.66 -4.76
CA PRO A 95 12.10 -1.10 -5.70
C PRO A 95 12.64 -2.26 -6.55
N MET A 96 11.84 -3.32 -6.69
CA MET A 96 12.10 -4.40 -7.63
C MET A 96 12.20 -3.82 -9.05
N LYS A 97 13.28 -4.17 -9.75
CA LYS A 97 13.49 -3.79 -11.16
C LYS A 97 12.37 -4.40 -12.01
N ASN A 98 11.69 -3.58 -12.81
CA ASN A 98 10.85 -4.05 -13.90
C ASN A 98 11.71 -4.93 -14.82
N LYS A 99 11.21 -6.12 -15.16
CA LYS A 99 11.78 -6.93 -16.24
C LYS A 99 11.66 -6.15 -17.53
N ASP A 100 12.81 -5.91 -18.16
CA ASP A 100 12.92 -5.41 -19.52
C ASP A 100 12.09 -6.31 -20.44
N ILE A 101 11.11 -5.71 -21.12
CA ILE A 101 10.51 -6.29 -22.32
C ILE A 101 11.40 -5.82 -23.47
N GLU A 102 12.46 -6.58 -23.74
CA GLU A 102 13.24 -6.47 -24.99
C GLU A 102 12.68 -7.41 -26.06
N GLY A 103 12.59 -6.91 -27.29
CA GLY A 103 12.22 -7.63 -28.52
C GLY A 103 10.91 -7.10 -29.09
N GLU A 104 10.89 -6.29 -30.15
CA GLU A 104 11.38 -6.66 -31.47
C GLU A 104 11.82 -5.41 -32.25
N ARG A 105 13.09 -5.38 -32.68
CA ARG A 105 13.54 -4.52 -33.77
C ARG A 105 13.08 -5.18 -35.07
N THR A 106 12.21 -4.51 -35.83
CA THR A 106 12.12 -4.77 -37.26
C THR A 106 12.80 -3.63 -38.02
N SER A 107 13.91 -4.02 -38.65
CA SER A 107 14.65 -3.31 -39.68
C SER A 107 13.86 -3.20 -40.99
N GLY A 108 14.07 -2.10 -41.71
CA GLY A 108 13.68 -1.93 -43.13
C GLY A 108 13.46 -0.45 -43.42
N GLU A 109 14.48 0.34 -43.80
CA GLU A 109 14.95 0.49 -45.19
C GLU A 109 13.82 0.64 -46.23
N ARG A 110 13.34 1.87 -46.43
CA ARG A 110 13.38 2.67 -47.68
C ARG A 110 12.39 3.82 -47.64
#